data_AF-A0A8J8FJX7-F1
#
_entry.id   AF-A0A8J8FJX7-F1
#
_cell.length_a   1.000
_cell.length_b   1.000
_cell.length_c   1.000
_cell.angle_alpha   90.00
_cell.angle_beta   90.00
_cell.angle_gamma   90.00
#
_symmetry.space_group_name_H-M   'P 1'
#
loop_
_entity.id
_entity.type
_entity.pdbx_description
1 polymer ?
#
loop_
_entity_poly.entity_id
_entity_poly.type
_entity_poly.pdbx_seq_one_letter_code
_entity_poly.pdbx_strand_id
1 'polypeptide(L)' 'LLRKGFLVSAIRPPTVPNGEARLRITFSANHQQQQVDQLLDALDDIIS' A
#
# COMPACT_ATOMS: atom_id res chain seq x y z
N LEU A 1 7.07 0.87 1.79
CA LEU A 1 6.16 0.07 2.64
C LEU A 1 6.77 -1.19 3.23
N LEU A 2 7.43 -2.08 2.46
CA LEU A 2 8.01 -3.32 3.03
C LEU A 2 8.98 -3.08 4.20
N ARG A 3 9.85 -2.06 4.11
CA ARG A 3 10.75 -1.66 5.20
C ARG A 3 10.03 -1.12 6.45
N LYS A 4 8.78 -0.66 6.30
CA LYS A 4 7.89 -0.23 7.38
C LYS A 4 6.98 -1.38 7.87
N GLY A 5 7.21 -2.62 7.42
CA GLY A 5 6.46 -3.81 7.85
C GLY A 5 5.23 -4.15 7.00
N PHE A 6 4.92 -3.39 5.95
CA PHE A 6 3.72 -3.60 5.13
C PHE A 6 4.02 -4.29 3.81
N LEU A 7 3.42 -5.47 3.61
CA LEU A 7 3.46 -6.18 2.34
C LEU A 7 2.36 -5.65 1.41
N VAL A 8 2.76 -4.80 0.46
CA VAL A 8 1.86 -4.20 -0.54
C VAL A 8 2.37 -4.52 -1.94
N SER A 9 1.48 -5.00 -2.80
CA SER A 9 1.83 -5.30 -4.20
C SER A 9 1.82 -4.03 -5.04
N ALA A 10 2.86 -3.81 -5.83
CA ALA A 10 2.87 -2.77 -6.85
C ALA A 10 2.43 -3.35 -8.19
N ILE A 11 1.55 -2.65 -8.89
CA ILE A 11 1.15 -2.97 -10.28
C ILE A 11 1.77 -1.91 -11.18
N ARG A 12 2.51 -2.34 -12.19
CA ARG A 12 3.31 -1.49 -13.08
C ARG A 12 3.19 -1.95 -14.54
N PRO A 13 3.59 -1.13 -15.52
CA PRO A 13 3.71 -1.57 -16.90
C PRO A 13 4.55 -2.84 -17.04
N PRO A 14 4.20 -3.76 -17.96
CA PRO A 14 3.15 -3.64 -18.99
C PRO A 14 1.73 -4.02 -18.50
N THR A 15 1.56 -4.43 -17.24
CA THR A 15 0.25 -4.88 -16.72
C THR A 15 -0.79 -3.76 -16.65
N VAL A 16 -0.34 -2.51 -16.51
CA VAL A 16 -1.16 -1.29 -16.58
C VAL A 16 -0.53 -0.30 -17.56
N PRO A 17 -1.28 0.66 -18.12
CA PRO A 17 -0.72 1.70 -18.99
C PRO A 17 0.43 2.48 -18.34
N ASN A 18 1.30 3.04 -19.17
CA ASN A 18 2.37 3.93 -18.71
C ASN A 18 1.77 5.14 -17.98
N GLY A 19 2.36 5.50 -16.84
CA GLY A 19 1.85 6.58 -15.98
C GLY A 19 0.75 6.15 -15.00
N GLU A 20 0.23 4.92 -15.10
CA GLU A 20 -0.84 4.41 -14.23
C GLU A 20 -0.36 3.34 -13.22
N ALA A 21 0.93 3.36 -12.88
CA ALA A 21 1.47 2.51 -11.83
C ALA A 21 0.75 2.81 -10.50
N ARG A 22 0.34 1.77 -9.79
CA ARG A 22 -0.47 1.89 -8.57
C ARG A 22 -0.13 0.81 -7.57
N LEU A 23 -0.37 1.09 -6.30
CA LEU A 23 -0.29 0.09 -5.24
C LEU A 23 -1.64 -0.63 -5.10
N ARG A 24 -1.61 -1.94 -4.89
CA ARG A 24 -2.78 -2.75 -4.55
C ARG A 24 -2.67 -3.19 -3.09
N ILE A 25 -3.54 -2.61 -2.26
CA ILE A 25 -3.68 -2.93 -0.85
C ILE A 25 -4.93 -3.79 -0.71
N THR A 26 -4.82 -4.94 -0.06
CA THR A 26 -5.93 -5.89 0.12
C THR A 26 -6.25 -6.00 1.60
N PHE A 27 -7.47 -5.63 1.97
CA PHE A 27 -7.96 -5.77 3.33
C PHE A 27 -8.61 -7.14 3.55
N SER A 28 -8.64 -7.54 4.80
CA SER A 28 -9.32 -8.72 5.33
C SER A 28 -10.02 -8.33 6.62
N ALA A 29 -11.14 -8.99 6.94
CA ALA A 29 -11.88 -8.78 8.18
C ALA A 29 -11.05 -9.05 9.45
N ASN A 30 -9.94 -9.78 9.33
CA ASN A 30 -9.01 -10.04 10.43
C ASN A 30 -8.11 -8.85 10.78
N HIS A 31 -8.09 -7.78 9.97
CA HIS A 31 -7.31 -6.60 10.30
C HIS A 31 -7.98 -5.82 11.43
N GLN A 32 -7.19 -5.39 12.39
CA GLN A 32 -7.61 -4.49 13.45
C GLN A 32 -7.50 -3.04 12.97
N GLN A 33 -8.32 -2.15 13.55
CA GLN A 33 -8.30 -0.73 13.21
C GLN A 33 -6.91 -0.10 13.36
N GLN A 34 -6.18 -0.44 14.42
CA GLN A 34 -4.81 0.04 14.63
C GLN A 34 -3.85 -0.31 13.48
N GLN A 35 -4.04 -1.46 12.81
CA GLN A 35 -3.20 -1.83 11.66
C GLN A 35 -3.49 -0.95 10.44
N VAL A 36 -4.73 -0.46 10.31
CA VAL A 36 -5.11 0.50 9.28
C VAL A 36 -4.50 1.86 9.59
N ASP A 37 -4.58 2.31 10.85
CA ASP A 37 -3.98 3.59 11.27
C ASP A 37 -2.46 3.60 11.01
N GLN A 38 -1.75 2.54 11.39
CA GLN A 38 -0.31 2.39 11.12
C GLN A 38 0.02 2.38 9.61
N LEU A 39 -0.87 1.82 8.78
CA LEU A 39 -0.69 1.83 7.33
C LEU A 39 -0.85 3.25 6.77
N LEU A 40 -1.81 4.02 7.29
CA LEU A 40 -2.03 5.41 6.89
C LEU A 40 -0.81 6.28 7.23
N ASP A 41 -0.29 6.18 8.46
CA ASP A 41 0.93 6.89 8.87
C ASP A 41 2.12 6.53 7.96
N ALA A 42 2.28 5.23 7.64
CA ALA A 42 3.34 4.75 6.78
C ALA A 42 3.22 5.22 5.32
N LEU A 43 2.00 5.48 4.84
CA LEU A 43 1.73 6.04 3.51
C LEU A 43 1.98 7.54 3.49
N ASP A 44 1.53 8.28 4.51
CA ASP A 44 1.72 9.72 4.63
C ASP A 44 3.20 10.09 4.64
N ASP A 45 4.02 9.37 5.41
CA ASP A 45 5.49 9.50 5.44
C ASP A 45 6.19 9.37 4.07
N ILE A 46 5.52 8.80 3.07
CA ILE A 46 6.08 8.57 1.73
C ILE A 46 5.55 9.58 0.71
N ILE A 47 4.33 10.10 0.93
CA ILE A 47 3.61 10.94 -0.04
C ILE A 47 3.78 12.42 0.28
N SER A 48 3.92 12.76 1.55
CA SER A 48 4.24 14.11 2.04
C SER A 48 5.73 14.43 1.87
#